data_AF-A0A441XAB9-F1
#
_entry.id   AF-A0A441XAB9-F1
#
_cell.length_a   1.000
_cell.length_b   1.000
_cell.length_c   1.000
_cell.angle_alpha   90.00
_cell.angle_beta   90.00
_cell.angle_gamma   90.00
#
_symmetry.space_group_name_H-M   'P 1'
#
loop_
_entity.id
_entity.type
_entity.pdbx_description
1 polymer ?
#
loop_
_entity_poly.entity_id
_entity_poly.type
_entity_poly.pdbx_seq_one_letter_code
_entity_poly.pdbx_strand_id
1 'polypeptide(L)' 'NMIAGFGLIAWPAKYGETGAKTFAVNQHGVVYEADLGPATEQIVKYIDRFNPDDTWQVVAD' A
#
# COMPACT_ATOMS: atom_id res chain seq x y z
N ASN A 1 7.71 13.27 -11.30
CA ASN A 1 8.91 12.43 -11.50
C ASN A 1 9.51 12.12 -10.16
N MET A 2 9.58 10.84 -9.79
CA MET A 2 10.32 10.43 -8.58
C MET A 2 11.80 10.49 -8.92
N ILE A 3 12.54 11.39 -8.29
CA ILE A 3 14.00 11.48 -8.40
C ILE A 3 14.54 11.05 -7.03
N ALA A 4 15.25 9.91 -7.00
CA ALA A 4 15.98 9.34 -5.85
C ALA A 4 15.18 8.71 -4.68
N GLY A 5 13.90 8.38 -4.84
CA GLY A 5 13.11 7.64 -3.82
C GLY A 5 12.79 6.19 -4.21
N PHE A 6 12.21 5.42 -3.28
CA PHE A 6 11.56 4.13 -3.57
C PHE A 6 10.20 4.05 -2.86
N GLY A 7 9.32 3.19 -3.38
CA GLY A 7 8.10 2.78 -2.72
C GLY A 7 8.03 1.26 -2.67
N LEU A 8 7.64 0.71 -1.54
CA LEU A 8 7.30 -0.71 -1.40
C LEU A 8 5.82 -0.83 -1.06
N ILE A 9 5.18 -1.85 -1.62
CA ILE A 9 3.79 -2.19 -1.32
C ILE A 9 3.72 -3.66 -0.91
N ALA A 10 2.96 -3.93 0.16
CA ALA A 10 2.71 -5.26 0.68
C ALA A 10 1.20 -5.45 0.87
N TRP A 11 0.71 -6.64 0.57
CA TRP A 11 -0.70 -7.00 0.67
C TRP A 11 -0.86 -8.44 1.13
N PRO A 12 -2.03 -8.85 1.67
CA PRO A 12 -2.27 -10.21 2.09
C PRO A 12 -2.17 -11.18 0.91
N ALA A 13 -1.55 -12.34 1.13
CA ALA A 13 -1.52 -13.42 0.14
C ALA A 13 -2.94 -13.89 -0.23
N LYS A 14 -3.88 -13.85 0.73
CA LYS A 14 -5.31 -14.04 0.52
C LYS A 14 -6.09 -13.04 1.35
N TYR A 15 -6.81 -12.13 0.68
CA TYR A 15 -7.65 -11.14 1.36
C TYR A 15 -8.70 -11.81 2.26
N GLY A 16 -8.88 -11.31 3.48
CA GLY A 16 -9.82 -11.83 4.46
C GLY A 16 -9.37 -13.10 5.19
N GLU A 17 -8.38 -13.82 4.66
CA GLU A 17 -7.80 -15.02 5.30
C GLU A 17 -6.47 -14.70 5.99
N THR A 18 -5.52 -14.09 5.28
CA THR A 18 -4.18 -13.79 5.80
C THR A 18 -4.03 -12.33 6.24
N GLY A 19 -5.07 -11.53 6.06
CA GLY A 19 -5.10 -10.10 6.38
C GLY A 19 -6.12 -9.36 5.50
N ALA A 20 -6.42 -8.12 5.88
CA ALA A 20 -7.31 -7.23 5.11
C ALA A 20 -6.59 -5.99 4.57
N LYS A 21 -5.52 -5.55 5.24
CA LYS A 21 -4.84 -4.27 4.93
C LYS A 21 -3.74 -4.44 3.89
N THR A 22 -3.65 -3.44 3.03
CA THR A 22 -2.51 -3.19 2.14
C THR A 22 -1.66 -2.10 2.75
N PHE A 23 -0.34 -2.27 2.73
CA PHE A 23 0.63 -1.33 3.28
C PHE A 23 1.52 -0.77 2.18
N ALA A 24 1.76 0.53 2.23
CA ALA A 24 2.73 1.20 1.37
C ALA A 24 3.75 1.95 2.22
N VAL A 25 5.03 1.86 1.89
CA VAL A 25 6.11 2.56 2.61
C VAL A 25 7.05 3.28 1.65
N ASN A 26 7.50 4.48 2.03
CA ASN A 26 8.45 5.28 1.26
C ASN A 26 9.86 5.27 1.87
N GLN A 27 10.81 5.95 1.22
CA GLN A 27 12.19 6.04 1.68
C GLN A 27 12.40 6.74 3.04
N HIS A 28 11.38 7.39 3.61
CA HIS A 28 11.42 7.97 4.95
C HIS A 28 10.85 7.04 6.03
N GLY A 29 10.42 5.83 5.67
CA GLY A 29 9.84 4.87 6.60
C GLY A 29 8.40 5.17 7.01
N VAL A 30 7.73 6.15 6.39
CA VAL A 30 6.31 6.42 6.66
C VAL A 30 5.48 5.30 6.06
N VAL A 31 4.74 4.59 6.93
CA VAL A 31 3.84 3.50 6.54
C VAL A 31 2.41 4.04 6.40
N TYR A 32 1.81 3.72 5.28
CA TYR A 32 0.40 3.98 4.99
C TYR A 32 -0.33 2.65 4.92
N GLU A 33 -1.59 2.62 5.34
CA GLU A 33 -2.48 1.50 5.17
C GLU A 33 -3.78 1.88 4.44
N ALA A 34 -4.30 0.95 3.65
CA ALA A 34 -5.62 1.02 3.05
C ALA A 34 -6.26 -0.37 3.00
N ASP A 35 -7.59 -0.43 3.04
CA ASP A 35 -8.34 -1.64 2.71
C ASP A 35 -8.85 -1.51 1.26
N LEU A 36 -8.26 -2.28 0.34
CA LEU A 36 -8.61 -2.28 -1.08
C LEU A 36 -9.64 -3.39 -1.40
N GLY A 37 -10.11 -4.12 -0.40
CA GLY A 37 -11.12 -5.16 -0.54
C GLY A 37 -10.64 -6.45 -1.23
N PRO A 38 -11.58 -7.35 -1.59
CA PRO A 38 -11.26 -8.65 -2.19
C PRO A 38 -10.47 -8.60 -3.50
N ALA A 39 -10.45 -7.46 -4.19
CA ALA A 39 -9.73 -7.26 -5.45
C ALA A 39 -8.29 -6.73 -5.25
N THR A 40 -7.79 -6.72 -4.00
CA THR A 40 -6.48 -6.15 -3.66
C THR A 40 -5.36 -6.64 -4.59
N GLU A 41 -5.24 -7.96 -4.82
CA GLU A 41 -4.17 -8.53 -5.65
C GLU A 41 -4.20 -8.02 -7.10
N GLN A 42 -5.39 -7.76 -7.64
CA GLN A 42 -5.55 -7.20 -8.98
C GLN A 42 -5.21 -5.71 -8.97
N ILE A 43 -5.68 -4.96 -7.97
CA ILE A 43 -5.49 -3.51 -7.86
C ILE A 43 -3.99 -3.16 -7.73
N VAL A 44 -3.27 -3.82 -6.82
CA VAL A 44 -1.86 -3.48 -6.53
C VAL A 44 -0.93 -3.67 -7.73
N LYS A 45 -1.27 -4.54 -8.68
CA LYS A 45 -0.51 -4.75 -9.93
C LYS A 45 -0.53 -3.53 -10.86
N TYR A 46 -1.49 -2.62 -10.68
CA TYR A 46 -1.61 -1.39 -11.46
C TYR A 46 -1.07 -0.16 -10.72
N ILE A 47 -0.57 -0.31 -9.48
CA ILE A 47 0.07 0.78 -8.75
C ILE A 47 1.53 0.87 -9.20
N ASP A 48 1.84 1.84 -10.05
CA ASP A 48 3.18 2.06 -10.63
C ASP A 48 3.96 3.19 -9.94
N ARG A 49 3.31 3.93 -9.03
CA ARG A 49 3.87 5.08 -8.33
C ARG A 49 3.43 5.10 -6.88
N PHE A 50 4.34 5.51 -6.02
CA PHE A 50 4.01 5.84 -4.64
C PHE A 50 3.24 7.17 -4.61
N ASN A 51 1.92 7.08 -4.55
CA ASN A 51 1.01 8.23 -4.49
C ASN A 51 -0.22 7.88 -3.64
N PRO A 52 -0.08 7.72 -2.31
CA PRO A 52 -1.23 7.53 -1.43
C PRO A 52 -2.14 8.76 -1.53
N ASP A 53 -3.41 8.51 -1.80
CA ASP A 53 -4.48 9.52 -1.78
C ASP A 53 -5.22 9.50 -0.44
N ASP A 54 -6.34 10.22 -0.35
CA ASP A 54 -7.13 10.34 0.87
C ASP A 54 -7.74 9.01 1.37
N THR A 55 -7.70 7.94 0.57
CA THR A 55 -8.13 6.60 0.99
C THR A 55 -7.10 5.87 1.85
N TRP A 56 -5.85 6.36 1.87
CA TRP A 56 -4.76 5.80 2.66
C TRP A 56 -4.62 6.54 3.99
N GLN A 57 -4.40 5.78 5.05
CA GLN A 57 -4.20 6.31 6.40
C GLN A 57 -2.75 6.08 6.83
N VAL A 58 -2.14 7.06 7.50
CA VAL A 58 -0.83 6.86 8.13
C VAL A 58 -1.01 5.90 9.30
N VAL A 59 -0.20 4.85 9.34
CA VAL A 59 -0.15 3.96 10.50
C VAL A 59 0.53 4.72 11.65
N ALA A 60 -0.21 4.96 12.73
CA ALA A 60 0.35 5.49 13.97
C ALA A 60 0.95 4.34 14.79
N ASP A 61 2.03 4.64 15.52
CA ASP A 61 2.57 3.75 16.56
C ASP A 61 1.55 3.49 17.68
#